data_AF-A0A1J3CW43-F1
#
_entry.id   AF-A0A1J3CW43-F1
#
_cell.length_a   1.000
_cell.length_b   1.000
_cell.length_c   1.000
_cell.angle_alpha   90.00
_cell.angle_beta   90.00
_cell.angle_gamma   90.00
#
_symmetry.space_group_name_H-M   'P 1'
#
loop_
_entity.id
_entity.type
_entity.pdbx_description
1 polymer ?
#
loop_
_entity_poly.entity_id
_entity_poly.type
_entity_poly.pdbx_seq_one_letter_code
_entity_poly.pdbx_strand_id
1 'polypeptide(L)'
;HVGDWGTQFGMLIEYLFEKFPDSNSAGDVSIDDLQTYYRQSKQKFEGDEVFKKKAQLAVVRIQSGDPIYCKTWDKICETSRNECAKVYQRLQIELEEKGESFYKPYIASMIEELNGLVEDDKGARVIFIKGSQTPLMLVKSDGGFTYCTTDLAALWYRLNEEKAEWIIYVTDDGQAKHF
;
A
#
# COMPACT_ATOMS: atom_id res chain seq x y z
N HIS A 1 4.87 7.58 6.01
CA HIS A 1 4.78 6.81 4.75
C HIS A 1 4.74 5.33 5.09
N VAL A 2 3.66 4.90 5.75
CA VAL A 2 3.45 3.51 6.15
C VAL A 2 2.88 2.75 4.96
N GLY A 3 3.35 1.52 4.73
CA GLY A 3 2.85 0.64 3.66
C GLY A 3 1.49 0.04 3.98
N ASP A 4 0.46 0.89 4.01
CA ASP A 4 -0.93 0.56 4.34
C ASP A 4 -1.80 0.26 3.11
N TRP A 5 -1.19 0.17 1.92
CA TRP A 5 -1.89 -0.03 0.66
C TRP A 5 -1.18 -1.08 -0.20
N GLY A 6 -1.68 -2.33 -0.22
CA GLY A 6 -1.04 -3.38 -1.04
C GLY A 6 -1.60 -4.79 -0.88
N THR A 7 -1.03 -5.72 -1.65
CA THR A 7 -1.46 -7.14 -1.72
C THR A 7 -1.38 -7.87 -0.39
N GLN A 8 -0.50 -7.41 0.51
CA GLN A 8 -0.39 -7.92 1.87
C GLN A 8 -1.71 -7.82 2.67
N PHE A 9 -2.53 -6.80 2.41
CA PHE A 9 -3.82 -6.66 3.08
C PHE A 9 -4.87 -7.62 2.50
N GLY A 10 -4.86 -7.82 1.19
CA GLY A 10 -5.76 -8.78 0.54
C GLY A 10 -5.57 -10.20 1.06
N MET A 11 -4.32 -10.66 1.21
CA MET A 11 -4.06 -11.99 1.78
C MET A 11 -4.47 -12.08 3.24
N LEU A 12 -4.23 -11.05 4.05
CA LEU A 12 -4.53 -11.08 5.48
C LEU A 12 -6.04 -11.06 5.72
N ILE A 13 -6.79 -10.25 4.97
CA ILE A 13 -8.26 -10.18 5.08
C ILE A 13 -8.91 -11.50 4.70
N GLU A 14 -8.53 -12.08 3.55
CA GLU A 14 -9.09 -13.37 3.12
C GLU A 14 -8.75 -14.49 4.12
N TYR A 15 -7.53 -14.48 4.67
CA TYR A 15 -7.15 -15.43 5.71
C TYR A 15 -8.00 -15.28 6.98
N LEU A 16 -8.28 -14.04 7.40
CA LEU A 16 -9.14 -13.78 8.55
C LEU A 16 -10.59 -14.20 8.30
N PHE A 17 -11.14 -13.96 7.10
CA PHE A 17 -12.50 -14.40 6.77
C PHE A 17 -12.64 -15.93 6.75
N GLU A 18 -11.64 -16.67 6.27
CA GLU A 18 -11.66 -18.13 6.32
C GLU A 18 -11.52 -18.67 7.75
N LYS A 19 -10.75 -17.99 8.60
CA LYS A 19 -10.51 -18.40 9.99
C LYS A 19 -11.67 -18.04 10.93
N PHE A 20 -12.38 -16.96 10.63
CA PHE A 20 -13.46 -16.42 11.46
C PHE A 20 -14.73 -16.16 10.63
N PRO A 21 -15.36 -17.22 10.08
CA PRO A 21 -16.48 -17.09 9.13
C PRO A 21 -17.75 -16.49 9.74
N ASP A 22 -17.97 -16.66 11.05
CA ASP A 22 -19.15 -16.14 11.76
C ASP A 22 -18.98 -14.67 12.19
N SER A 23 -17.79 -14.11 12.02
CA SER A 23 -17.57 -12.69 12.25
C SER A 23 -18.03 -11.93 11.00
N ASN A 24 -19.20 -11.28 11.07
CA ASN A 24 -19.72 -10.42 10.00
C ASN A 24 -18.73 -9.31 9.58
N SER A 25 -17.70 -9.09 10.40
CA SER A 25 -16.42 -8.50 10.03
C SER A 25 -15.36 -9.14 10.94
N ALA A 26 -14.19 -9.50 10.42
CA ALA A 26 -13.06 -9.92 11.25
C ALA A 26 -12.63 -8.86 12.29
N GLY A 27 -13.24 -7.67 12.29
CA GLY A 27 -13.07 -6.62 13.27
C GLY A 27 -13.55 -6.91 14.69
N ASP A 28 -14.34 -7.97 14.91
CA ASP A 28 -14.71 -8.42 16.27
C ASP A 28 -13.68 -9.39 16.88
N VAL A 29 -12.68 -9.80 16.10
CA VAL A 29 -11.61 -10.68 16.56
C VAL A 29 -10.46 -9.83 17.10
N SER A 30 -10.04 -10.09 18.33
CA SER A 30 -8.81 -9.51 18.88
C SER A 30 -7.64 -9.96 18.02
N ILE A 31 -7.05 -9.04 17.25
CA ILE A 31 -5.95 -9.35 16.33
C ILE A 31 -4.61 -9.24 17.05
N ASP A 32 -4.53 -9.79 18.26
CA ASP A 32 -3.34 -9.74 19.12
C ASP A 32 -2.11 -10.40 18.47
N ASP A 33 -2.32 -11.27 17.48
CA ASP A 33 -1.27 -11.99 16.77
C ASP A 33 -1.27 -11.71 15.24
N LEU A 34 -1.39 -10.42 14.88
CA LEU A 34 -1.30 -9.95 13.49
C LEU A 34 -0.09 -10.52 12.74
N GLN A 35 1.08 -10.60 13.39
CA GLN A 35 2.29 -11.14 12.77
C GLN A 35 2.17 -12.63 12.42
N THR A 36 1.55 -13.43 13.28
CA THR A 36 1.35 -14.86 12.97
C THR A 36 0.31 -15.05 11.89
N TYR A 37 -0.78 -14.30 11.91
CA TYR A 37 -1.78 -14.36 10.84
C TYR A 37 -1.20 -13.91 9.49
N TYR A 38 -0.36 -12.88 9.48
CA TYR A 38 0.38 -12.47 8.28
C TYR A 38 1.29 -13.58 7.75
N ARG A 39 2.06 -14.25 8.62
CA ARG A 39 2.93 -15.37 8.21
C ARG A 39 2.12 -16.53 7.63
N GLN A 40 1.01 -16.88 8.27
CA GLN A 40 0.10 -17.93 7.83
C GLN A 40 -0.59 -17.58 6.49
N SER A 41 -1.04 -16.33 6.34
CA SER A 41 -1.65 -15.86 5.09
C SER A 41 -0.64 -15.84 3.96
N LYS A 42 0.60 -15.44 4.21
CA LYS A 42 1.68 -15.45 3.21
C LYS A 42 2.02 -16.87 2.77
N GLN A 43 2.19 -17.80 3.70
CA GLN A 43 2.44 -19.21 3.38
C GLN A 43 1.32 -19.80 2.51
N LYS A 44 0.06 -19.48 2.84
CA LYS A 44 -1.08 -19.91 2.04
C LYS A 44 -1.12 -19.25 0.65
N PHE A 45 -0.81 -17.97 0.57
CA PHE A 45 -0.71 -17.24 -0.69
C PHE A 45 0.32 -17.83 -1.66
N GLU A 46 1.44 -18.33 -1.15
CA GLU A 46 2.49 -18.97 -1.95
C GLU A 46 2.14 -20.40 -2.36
N GLY A 47 1.34 -21.12 -1.56
CA GLY A 47 1.01 -22.53 -1.78
C GLY A 47 -0.35 -22.83 -2.43
N ASP A 48 -1.28 -21.87 -2.46
CA ASP A 48 -2.67 -22.07 -2.92
C ASP A 48 -3.06 -21.01 -3.97
N GLU A 49 -3.12 -21.43 -5.23
CA GLU A 49 -3.48 -20.58 -6.37
C GLU A 49 -4.93 -20.06 -6.31
N VAL A 50 -5.85 -20.77 -5.64
CA VAL A 50 -7.23 -20.29 -5.44
C VAL A 50 -7.22 -19.15 -4.42
N PHE A 51 -6.53 -19.35 -3.30
CA PHE A 51 -6.39 -18.33 -2.27
C PHE A 51 -5.65 -17.09 -2.80
N LYS A 52 -4.61 -17.26 -3.60
CA LYS A 52 -3.87 -16.19 -4.26
C LYS A 52 -4.76 -15.29 -5.11
N LYS A 53 -5.66 -15.88 -5.93
CA LYS A 53 -6.63 -15.12 -6.72
C LYS A 53 -7.63 -14.38 -5.84
N LYS A 54 -8.14 -15.01 -4.77
CA LYS A 54 -9.02 -14.33 -3.81
C LYS A 54 -8.33 -13.13 -3.15
N ALA A 55 -7.09 -13.30 -2.70
CA ALA A 55 -6.29 -12.25 -2.08
C ALA A 55 -6.06 -11.07 -3.03
N GLN A 56 -5.78 -11.33 -4.32
CA GLN A 56 -5.66 -10.27 -5.33
C GLN A 56 -6.99 -9.52 -5.54
N LEU A 57 -8.12 -10.24 -5.61
CA LEU A 57 -9.45 -9.63 -5.72
C LEU A 57 -9.83 -8.82 -4.47
N ALA A 58 -9.41 -9.27 -3.28
CA ALA A 58 -9.63 -8.55 -2.03
C ALA A 58 -8.98 -7.16 -2.03
N VAL A 59 -7.78 -7.01 -2.60
CA VAL A 59 -7.13 -5.70 -2.77
C VAL A 59 -7.99 -4.79 -3.65
N VAL A 60 -8.50 -5.32 -4.77
CA VAL A 60 -9.38 -4.56 -5.66
C VAL A 60 -10.63 -4.10 -4.92
N ARG A 61 -11.20 -4.95 -4.05
CA ARG A 61 -12.37 -4.60 -3.22
C ARG A 61 -12.07 -3.46 -2.23
N ILE A 62 -10.92 -3.48 -1.56
CA ILE A 62 -10.47 -2.36 -0.71
C ILE A 62 -10.31 -1.09 -1.55
N GLN A 63 -9.68 -1.21 -2.71
CA GLN A 63 -9.45 -0.09 -3.63
C GLN A 63 -10.75 0.48 -4.21
N SER A 64 -11.77 -0.34 -4.40
CA SER A 64 -13.11 0.09 -4.84
C SER A 64 -14.01 0.61 -3.71
N GLY A 65 -13.57 0.54 -2.45
CA GLY A 65 -14.35 1.02 -1.31
C GLY A 65 -15.42 0.06 -0.82
N ASP A 66 -15.24 -1.25 -0.98
CA ASP A 66 -16.16 -2.25 -0.43
C ASP A 66 -16.25 -2.11 1.11
N PRO A 67 -17.42 -1.85 1.69
CA PRO A 67 -17.55 -1.54 3.13
C PRO A 67 -17.03 -2.64 4.06
N ILE A 68 -17.17 -3.91 3.69
CA ILE A 68 -16.77 -5.05 4.54
C ILE A 68 -15.24 -5.16 4.53
N TYR A 69 -14.64 -5.04 3.35
CA TYR A 69 -13.19 -5.08 3.19
C TYR A 69 -12.51 -3.85 3.79
N CYS A 70 -13.05 -2.66 3.57
CA CYS A 70 -12.53 -1.42 4.16
C CYS A 70 -12.59 -1.45 5.68
N LYS A 71 -13.72 -1.86 6.28
CA LYS A 71 -13.84 -1.98 7.75
C LYS A 71 -12.80 -2.95 8.33
N THR A 72 -12.55 -4.06 7.65
CA THR A 72 -11.56 -5.04 8.09
C THR A 72 -10.13 -4.51 7.95
N TRP A 73 -9.84 -3.85 6.82
CA TRP A 73 -8.57 -3.18 6.56
C TRP A 73 -8.28 -2.10 7.62
N ASP A 74 -9.23 -1.23 7.92
CA ASP A 74 -9.11 -0.17 8.93
C ASP A 74 -8.72 -0.75 10.29
N LYS A 75 -9.31 -1.89 10.68
CA LYS A 75 -8.99 -2.55 11.95
C LYS A 75 -7.59 -3.15 11.98
N ILE A 76 -7.17 -3.77 10.88
CA ILE A 76 -5.80 -4.28 10.72
C ILE A 76 -4.81 -3.11 10.86
N CYS A 77 -5.06 -1.99 10.17
CA CYS A 77 -4.23 -0.80 10.24
C CYS A 77 -4.23 -0.19 11.65
N GLU A 78 -5.38 -0.08 12.32
CA GLU A 78 -5.48 0.39 13.72
C GLU A 78 -4.66 -0.48 14.67
N THR A 79 -4.79 -1.80 14.58
CA THR A 79 -4.06 -2.73 15.45
C THR A 79 -2.56 -2.64 15.20
N SER A 80 -2.13 -2.59 13.94
CA SER A 80 -0.72 -2.39 13.56
C SER A 80 -0.17 -1.06 14.09
N ARG A 81 -0.94 0.02 13.97
CA ARG A 81 -0.58 1.35 14.48
C ARG A 81 -0.40 1.34 16.00
N ASN A 82 -1.28 0.68 16.74
CA ASN A 82 -1.18 0.57 18.19
C ASN A 82 0.10 -0.17 18.63
N GLU A 83 0.51 -1.22 17.94
CA GLU A 83 1.77 -1.92 18.23
C GLU A 83 3.00 -1.07 17.89
N CYS A 84 3.00 -0.40 16.72
CA CYS A 84 4.07 0.51 16.34
C CYS A 84 4.18 1.70 17.31
N ALA A 85 3.06 2.24 17.79
CA ALA A 85 3.03 3.35 18.74
C ALA A 85 3.77 3.02 20.04
N LYS A 86 3.69 1.78 20.54
CA LYS A 86 4.47 1.33 21.71
C LYS A 86 5.97 1.43 21.46
N VAL A 87 6.43 1.10 20.25
CA VAL A 87 7.84 1.22 19.86
C VAL A 87 8.26 2.68 19.76
N TYR A 88 7.46 3.51 19.07
CA TYR A 88 7.74 4.94 18.92
C TYR A 88 7.77 5.66 20.27
N GLN A 89 6.83 5.35 21.18
CA GLN A 89 6.82 5.89 22.53
C GLN A 89 8.09 5.54 23.31
N ARG A 90 8.55 4.28 23.21
CA ARG A 90 9.78 3.84 23.89
C ARG A 90 11.03 4.54 23.36
N LEU A 91 11.02 4.90 22.08
CA LEU A 91 12.10 5.64 21.43
C LEU A 91 11.92 7.17 21.52
N GLN A 92 10.84 7.66 22.14
CA GLN A 92 10.48 9.07 22.24
C GLN A 92 10.36 9.75 20.86
N ILE A 93 9.74 9.06 19.91
CA ILE A 93 9.49 9.54 18.55
C ILE A 93 8.01 9.91 18.43
N GLU A 94 7.76 11.13 17.94
CA GLU A 94 6.43 11.58 17.52
C GLU A 94 6.37 11.62 16.00
N LEU A 95 5.30 11.10 15.40
CA LEU A 95 5.13 11.00 13.95
C LEU A 95 3.73 11.47 13.56
N GLU A 96 3.66 12.22 12.46
CA GLU A 96 2.41 12.40 11.71
C GLU A 96 2.31 11.28 10.66
N GLU A 97 1.33 10.41 10.81
CA GLU A 97 1.16 9.29 9.90
C GLU A 97 0.43 9.71 8.62
N LYS A 98 1.16 9.68 7.50
CA LYS A 98 0.60 9.68 6.14
C LYS A 98 1.03 8.41 5.41
N GLY A 99 0.14 7.41 5.41
CA GLY A 99 0.31 6.13 4.71
C GLY A 99 0.24 6.26 3.19
N GLU A 100 0.58 5.20 2.47
CA GLU A 100 0.40 5.14 1.00
C GLU A 100 -1.06 5.38 0.58
N SER A 101 -2.01 4.88 1.37
CA SER A 101 -3.45 5.02 1.13
C SER A 101 -3.92 6.48 1.08
N PHE A 102 -3.28 7.35 1.86
CA PHE A 102 -3.58 8.78 1.95
C PHE A 102 -3.40 9.48 0.60
N TYR A 103 -2.42 9.04 -0.21
CA TYR A 103 -2.07 9.72 -1.46
C TYR A 103 -2.96 9.33 -2.64
N LYS A 104 -3.86 8.34 -2.48
CA LYS A 104 -4.74 7.84 -3.54
C LYS A 104 -5.52 8.96 -4.27
N PRO A 105 -6.14 9.94 -3.60
CA PRO A 105 -6.88 11.01 -4.27
C PRO A 105 -6.02 11.88 -5.20
N TYR A 106 -4.71 11.95 -4.94
CA TYR A 106 -3.77 12.80 -5.67
C TYR A 106 -3.13 12.11 -6.88
N ILE A 107 -3.31 10.80 -7.03
CA ILE A 107 -2.72 10.03 -8.15
C ILE A 107 -3.18 10.59 -9.50
N ALA A 108 -4.46 10.95 -9.63
CA ALA A 108 -5.00 11.48 -10.89
C ALA A 108 -4.33 12.82 -11.27
N SER A 109 -4.25 13.75 -10.32
CA SER A 109 -3.61 15.06 -10.52
C SER A 109 -2.11 14.93 -10.81
N MET A 110 -1.42 14.03 -10.09
CA MET A 110 -0.01 13.74 -10.35
C MET A 110 0.22 13.20 -11.77
N ILE A 111 -0.62 12.28 -12.24
CA ILE A 111 -0.51 11.75 -13.61
C ILE A 111 -0.80 12.83 -14.66
N GLU A 112 -1.77 13.72 -14.40
CA GLU A 112 -2.10 14.84 -15.29
C GLU A 112 -0.95 15.83 -15.41
N GLU A 113 -0.25 16.13 -14.32
CA GLU A 113 0.91 17.03 -14.34
C GLU A 113 2.12 16.44 -15.07
N LEU A 114 2.26 15.11 -15.06
CA LEU A 114 3.29 14.38 -15.80
C LEU A 114 2.90 14.09 -17.27
N ASN A 115 1.81 14.69 -17.76
CA ASN A 115 1.38 14.51 -19.14
C ASN A 115 2.49 14.94 -20.12
N GLY A 116 2.84 14.05 -21.05
CA GLY A 116 3.97 14.21 -21.97
C GLY A 116 5.27 13.53 -21.52
N LEU A 117 5.37 13.08 -20.27
CA LEU A 117 6.45 12.21 -19.78
C LEU A 117 6.01 10.75 -19.63
N VAL A 118 4.70 10.53 -19.45
CA VAL A 118 4.11 9.19 -19.32
C VAL A 118 3.85 8.59 -20.69
N GLU A 119 4.35 7.38 -20.90
CA GLU A 119 4.18 6.60 -22.12
C GLU A 119 3.39 5.29 -21.85
N ASP A 120 2.63 4.84 -22.83
CA ASP A 120 2.02 3.50 -22.81
C ASP A 120 3.01 2.46 -23.35
N ASP A 121 3.42 1.50 -22.52
CA ASP A 121 4.23 0.34 -22.91
C ASP A 121 3.52 -0.95 -22.52
N LYS A 122 3.13 -1.76 -23.52
CA LYS A 122 2.46 -3.07 -23.32
C LYS A 122 1.21 -3.00 -22.41
N GLY A 123 0.48 -1.89 -22.50
CA GLY A 123 -0.72 -1.64 -21.69
C GLY A 123 -0.45 -1.12 -20.28
N ALA A 124 0.81 -0.97 -19.87
CA ALA A 124 1.21 -0.29 -18.65
C ALA A 124 1.56 1.18 -18.95
N ARG A 125 1.39 2.06 -17.97
CA ARG A 125 1.84 3.46 -18.03
C ARG A 125 3.20 3.59 -17.35
N VAL A 126 4.20 4.06 -18.08
CA VAL A 126 5.59 4.11 -17.63
C VAL A 126 6.25 5.47 -17.90
N ILE A 127 7.33 5.77 -17.19
CA ILE A 127 8.20 6.93 -17.46
C ILE A 127 9.62 6.43 -17.70
N PHE A 128 10.20 6.79 -18.85
CA PHE A 128 11.60 6.49 -19.17
C PHE A 128 12.51 7.61 -18.66
N ILE A 129 13.38 7.27 -17.70
CA ILE A 129 14.39 8.20 -17.17
C ILE A 129 15.69 8.02 -17.94
N LYS A 130 16.21 9.10 -18.52
CA LYS A 130 17.51 9.10 -19.19
C LYS A 130 18.61 8.64 -18.24
N GLY A 131 19.32 7.59 -18.60
CA GLY A 131 20.40 7.01 -17.78
C GLY A 131 19.94 5.87 -16.85
N SER A 132 18.63 5.62 -16.73
CA SER A 132 18.11 4.41 -16.09
C SER A 132 17.87 3.31 -17.14
N GLN A 133 18.21 2.07 -16.79
CA GLN A 133 17.86 0.90 -17.60
C GLN A 133 16.43 0.41 -17.33
N THR A 134 15.83 0.84 -16.22
CA THR A 134 14.50 0.39 -15.80
C THR A 134 13.56 1.59 -15.77
N PRO A 135 12.48 1.57 -16.56
CA PRO A 135 11.49 2.65 -16.51
C PRO A 135 10.72 2.60 -15.19
N LEU A 136 10.24 3.76 -14.74
CA LEU A 136 9.31 3.82 -13.62
C LEU A 136 7.93 3.37 -14.10
N MET A 137 7.35 2.36 -13.46
CA MET A 137 6.02 1.88 -13.81
C MET A 137 4.97 2.54 -12.92
N LEU A 138 4.14 3.41 -13.47
CA LEU A 138 3.07 4.10 -12.74
C LEU A 138 1.79 3.29 -12.66
N VAL A 139 1.41 2.59 -13.72
CA VAL A 139 0.17 1.80 -13.73
C VAL A 139 0.44 0.52 -14.49
N LYS A 140 0.14 -0.62 -13.86
CA LYS A 140 0.24 -1.93 -14.50
C LYS A 140 -0.81 -2.09 -15.60
N SER A 141 -0.63 -3.10 -16.46
CA SER A 141 -1.60 -3.44 -17.51
C SER A 141 -2.98 -3.87 -16.99
N ASP A 142 -3.08 -4.26 -15.72
CA ASP A 142 -4.35 -4.55 -15.04
C ASP A 142 -5.01 -3.31 -14.40
N GLY A 143 -4.44 -2.12 -14.63
CA GLY A 143 -4.91 -0.86 -14.03
C GLY A 143 -4.46 -0.65 -12.59
N GLY A 144 -3.74 -1.60 -11.98
CA GLY A 144 -3.27 -1.48 -10.61
C GLY A 144 -2.11 -0.50 -10.46
N PHE A 145 -2.13 0.25 -9.37
CA PHE A 145 -1.03 1.13 -8.96
C PHE A 145 0.14 0.35 -8.36
N THR A 146 1.34 0.93 -8.41
CA THR A 146 2.61 0.39 -7.91
C THR A 146 3.14 1.28 -6.78
N TYR A 147 4.27 0.87 -6.16
CA TYR A 147 5.00 1.73 -5.22
C TYR A 147 5.49 3.03 -5.87
N CYS A 148 5.91 2.99 -7.14
CA CYS A 148 6.32 4.22 -7.84
C CYS A 148 5.15 5.20 -7.96
N THR A 149 3.92 4.71 -8.12
CA THR A 149 2.73 5.57 -8.16
C THR A 149 2.49 6.28 -6.84
N THR A 150 2.53 5.54 -5.73
CA THR A 150 2.24 6.08 -4.39
C THR A 150 3.35 7.01 -3.92
N ASP A 151 4.62 6.70 -4.21
CA ASP A 151 5.76 7.57 -3.92
C ASP A 151 5.73 8.87 -4.73
N LEU A 152 5.43 8.80 -6.04
CA LEU A 152 5.29 10.01 -6.86
C LEU A 152 4.09 10.86 -6.44
N ALA A 153 2.97 10.25 -6.09
CA ALA A 153 1.83 10.97 -5.54
C ALA A 153 2.17 11.61 -4.18
N ALA A 154 2.97 10.95 -3.35
CA ALA A 154 3.46 11.51 -2.09
C ALA A 154 4.41 12.69 -2.31
N LEU A 155 5.33 12.60 -3.28
CA LEU A 155 6.20 13.70 -3.65
C LEU A 155 5.39 14.88 -4.20
N TRP A 156 4.45 14.63 -5.11
CA TRP A 156 3.53 15.63 -5.65
C TRP A 156 2.79 16.37 -4.53
N TYR A 157 2.23 15.64 -3.56
CA TYR A 157 1.52 16.21 -2.42
C TYR A 157 2.44 17.09 -1.56
N ARG A 158 3.65 16.61 -1.23
CA ARG A 158 4.62 17.36 -0.43
C ARG A 158 5.08 18.66 -1.11
N LEU A 159 5.20 18.65 -2.43
CA LEU A 159 5.59 19.82 -3.21
C LEU A 159 4.44 20.82 -3.40
N ASN A 160 3.23 20.33 -3.71
CA ASN A 160 2.12 21.20 -4.12
C ASN A 160 1.20 21.61 -2.97
N GLU A 161 0.91 20.68 -2.05
CA GLU A 161 0.01 20.92 -0.91
C GLU A 161 0.78 21.39 0.32
N GLU A 162 1.82 20.66 0.73
CA GLU A 162 2.64 21.05 1.89
C GLU A 162 3.62 22.18 1.57
N LYS A 163 3.98 22.34 0.28
CA LYS A 163 4.96 23.33 -0.20
C LYS A 163 6.29 23.21 0.52
N ALA A 164 6.73 21.97 0.76
CA ALA A 164 7.97 21.68 1.45
C ALA A 164 9.17 22.22 0.66
N GLU A 165 10.02 23.02 1.32
CA GLU A 165 11.28 23.50 0.73
C GLU A 165 12.35 22.41 0.69
N TRP A 166 12.32 21.50 1.68
CA TRP A 166 13.25 20.38 1.81
C TRP A 166 12.50 19.12 2.14
N ILE A 167 12.80 18.05 1.41
CA ILE A 167 12.24 16.70 1.63
C ILE A 167 13.41 15.75 1.77
N ILE A 168 13.48 15.06 2.91
CA ILE A 168 14.52 14.08 3.21
C ILE A 168 13.88 12.69 3.23
N TYR A 169 14.32 11.81 2.34
CA TYR A 169 13.93 10.41 2.32
C TYR A 169 14.96 9.60 3.13
N VAL A 170 14.50 8.98 4.21
CA VAL A 170 15.34 8.10 5.05
C VAL A 170 14.95 6.66 4.75
N THR A 171 15.71 6.02 3.86
CA THR A 171 15.53 4.63 3.44
C THR A 171 16.85 3.87 3.47
N ASP A 172 16.83 2.55 3.29
CA ASP A 172 18.06 1.77 3.14
C ASP A 172 18.68 1.94 1.73
N ASP A 173 19.94 1.54 1.60
CA ASP A 173 20.73 1.65 0.36
C ASP A 173 20.12 0.84 -0.81
N GLY A 174 19.34 -0.21 -0.52
CA GLY A 174 18.65 -0.99 -1.55
C GLY A 174 17.63 -0.17 -2.37
N GLN A 175 17.15 0.95 -1.82
CA GLN A 175 16.21 1.85 -2.49
C GLN A 175 16.90 3.00 -3.24
N ALA A 176 18.24 3.07 -3.24
CA ALA A 176 18.99 4.18 -3.86
C ALA A 176 18.85 4.28 -5.39
N LYS A 177 18.36 3.23 -6.06
CA LYS A 177 18.02 3.29 -7.50
C LYS A 177 16.58 3.76 -7.75
N HIS A 178 15.72 3.67 -6.74
CA HIS A 178 14.31 4.04 -6.82
C HIS A 178 14.12 5.53 -6.52
N PHE A 179 14.76 6.04 -5.46
CA PHE A 179 14.82 7.47 -5.12
C PHE A 179 15.99 8.17 -5.79
#